data_AF-L8GXA0-F1
#
_entry.id   AF-L8GXA0-F1
#
_cell.length_a   1.000
_cell.length_b   1.000
_cell.length_c   1.000
_cell.angle_alpha   90.00
_cell.angle_beta   90.00
_cell.angle_gamma   90.00
#
_symmetry.space_group_name_H-M   'P 1'
#
loop_
_entity.id
_entity.type
_entity.pdbx_description
1 polymer ?
#
loop_
_entity_poly.entity_id
_entity_poly.type
_entity_poly.pdbx_seq_one_letter_code
_entity_poly.pdbx_strand_id
1 'polypeptide(L)'
;MIARLPLTILLLAAVAVSLCAACTQPSCTTGTYGLIPGFTPTSNGCGSYGVSIDAPFGVTPCCNQHDICYHSCNTSKSDCDDRFDQCMKDVCDSEDDIEKIACRAQAELFYQAVMDLGCRAYLNNQEAGCQCSDGSIVTSPGSSSSADTRAVSTLLQFATTVAGLIM
;
A
#
# COMPACT_ATOMS: atom_id res chain seq x y z
N MET A 1 -19.15 16.18 -31.22
CA MET A 1 -20.05 15.55 -30.24
C MET A 1 -19.25 15.33 -28.97
N ILE A 2 -19.42 16.20 -27.96
CA ILE A 2 -18.72 16.06 -26.67
C ILE A 2 -19.60 15.15 -25.82
N ALA A 3 -19.14 13.92 -25.55
CA ALA A 3 -19.83 13.02 -24.65
C ALA A 3 -19.89 13.70 -23.27
N ARG A 4 -21.08 14.14 -22.85
CA ARG A 4 -21.30 14.64 -21.51
C ARG A 4 -21.22 13.44 -20.57
N LEU A 5 -20.07 13.27 -19.91
CA LEU A 5 -19.92 12.28 -18.86
C LEU A 5 -21.00 12.57 -17.79
N PRO A 6 -21.86 11.60 -17.44
CA PRO A 6 -22.93 11.86 -16.49
C PRO A 6 -22.34 12.31 -15.15
N LEU A 7 -22.96 13.32 -14.54
CA LEU A 7 -22.51 13.95 -13.28
C LEU A 7 -22.29 12.91 -12.16
N THR A 8 -22.99 11.79 -12.22
CA THR A 8 -22.84 10.62 -11.34
C THR A 8 -21.47 9.93 -11.48
N ILE A 9 -20.93 9.80 -12.69
CA ILE A 9 -19.58 9.26 -12.92
C ILE A 9 -18.51 10.22 -12.37
N LEU A 10 -18.72 11.53 -12.50
CA LEU A 10 -17.82 12.53 -11.92
C LEU A 10 -17.82 12.52 -10.38
N LEU A 11 -19.01 12.34 -9.79
CA LEU A 11 -19.18 12.21 -8.34
C LEU A 11 -18.61 10.88 -7.81
N LEU A 12 -18.76 9.78 -8.55
CA LEU A 12 -18.14 8.48 -8.22
C LEU A 12 -16.61 8.57 -8.21
N ALA A 13 -16.02 9.22 -9.22
CA ALA A 13 -14.58 9.47 -9.25
C ALA A 13 -14.13 10.35 -8.08
N ALA A 14 -14.90 11.39 -7.71
CA ALA A 14 -14.59 12.25 -6.57
C ALA A 14 -14.71 11.52 -5.22
N VAL A 15 -15.65 10.58 -5.07
CA VAL A 15 -15.78 9.75 -3.85
C VAL A 15 -14.64 8.73 -3.76
N ALA A 16 -14.23 8.13 -4.88
CA ALA A 16 -13.04 7.25 -4.95
C ALA A 16 -11.75 8.00 -4.54
N VAL A 17 -11.56 9.23 -5.01
CA VAL A 17 -10.41 10.08 -4.64
C VAL A 17 -10.44 10.50 -3.15
N SER A 18 -11.63 10.55 -2.53
CA SER A 18 -11.82 10.91 -1.11
C SER A 18 -11.54 9.75 -0.12
N LEU A 19 -11.35 8.53 -0.62
CA LEU A 19 -11.10 7.33 0.20
C LEU A 19 -9.60 7.08 0.47
N CYS A 20 -8.69 7.76 -0.22
CA CYS A 20 -7.26 7.73 0.10
C CYS A 20 -7.02 8.56 1.37
N ALA A 21 -7.36 8.02 2.53
CA ALA A 21 -6.87 8.56 3.79
C ALA A 21 -5.34 8.53 3.74
N ALA A 22 -4.70 9.71 3.71
CA ALA A 22 -3.25 9.80 3.71
C ALA A 22 -2.69 9.00 4.89
N CYS A 23 -1.73 8.12 4.61
CA CYS A 23 -1.14 7.29 5.66
C CYS A 23 -0.27 8.14 6.58
N THR A 24 -0.79 8.51 7.74
CA THR A 24 -0.05 9.29 8.74
C THR A 24 1.10 8.45 9.30
N GLN A 25 2.32 8.96 9.20
CA GLN A 25 3.53 8.27 9.63
C GLN A 25 3.58 8.08 11.16
N PRO A 26 4.24 7.01 11.67
CA PRO A 26 4.47 6.84 13.09
C PRO A 26 5.27 8.00 13.68
N SER A 27 5.02 8.31 14.94
CA SER A 27 5.69 9.40 15.65
C SER A 27 5.94 9.07 17.12
N CYS A 28 6.86 9.83 17.72
CA CYS A 28 7.12 9.87 19.16
C CYS A 28 6.69 11.22 19.73
N THR A 29 6.26 11.25 20.98
CA THR A 29 5.92 12.51 21.68
C THR A 29 7.13 13.45 21.75
N THR A 30 8.33 12.89 21.91
CA THR A 30 9.59 13.61 21.90
C THR A 30 10.65 12.80 21.15
N GLY A 31 11.52 13.50 20.42
CA GLY A 31 12.67 12.90 19.73
C GLY A 31 12.33 12.05 18.51
N THR A 32 13.34 11.36 18.00
CA THR A 32 13.22 10.39 16.91
C THR A 32 13.04 8.98 17.47
N TYR A 33 12.59 8.06 16.61
CA TYR A 33 12.58 6.62 16.90
C TYR A 33 13.65 5.90 16.09
N GLY A 34 14.02 4.72 16.56
CA GLY A 34 15.00 3.86 15.92
C GLY A 34 14.61 2.40 16.03
N LEU A 35 15.41 1.53 15.40
CA LEU A 35 15.16 0.09 15.44
C LEU A 35 15.31 -0.44 16.87
N ILE A 36 14.38 -1.30 17.28
CA ILE A 36 14.46 -2.02 18.56
C ILE A 36 15.75 -2.87 18.56
N PRO A 37 16.59 -2.78 19.61
CA PRO A 37 17.81 -3.58 19.70
C PRO A 37 17.54 -5.09 19.55
N GLY A 38 18.20 -5.73 18.59
CA GLY A 38 18.05 -7.15 18.31
C GLY A 38 16.86 -7.52 17.40
N PHE A 39 16.03 -6.55 16.99
CA PHE A 39 14.98 -6.80 16.01
C PHE A 39 15.58 -7.09 14.63
N THR A 40 15.05 -8.11 13.96
CA THR A 40 15.45 -8.50 12.61
C THR A 40 14.27 -8.30 11.67
N PRO A 41 14.35 -7.37 10.70
CA PRO A 41 13.35 -7.21 9.66
C PRO A 41 13.12 -8.50 8.87
N THR A 42 11.88 -8.77 8.50
CA THR A 42 11.50 -9.97 7.74
C THR A 42 10.76 -9.61 6.46
N SER A 43 10.63 -10.58 5.56
CA SER A 43 9.82 -10.46 4.35
C SER A 43 8.96 -11.70 4.17
N ASN A 44 7.79 -11.52 3.56
CA ASN A 44 6.86 -12.59 3.21
C ASN A 44 6.59 -12.67 1.70
N GLY A 45 7.45 -12.06 0.87
CA GLY A 45 7.31 -12.05 -0.58
C GLY A 45 6.17 -11.14 -1.05
N CYS A 46 5.60 -11.45 -2.22
CA CYS A 46 4.54 -10.65 -2.81
C CYS A 46 3.18 -10.97 -2.19
N GLY A 47 2.93 -10.50 -0.96
CA GLY A 47 1.69 -10.80 -0.26
C GLY A 47 1.47 -9.99 1.00
N SER A 48 0.25 -10.04 1.52
CA SER A 48 -0.08 -9.49 2.84
C SER A 48 -1.30 -10.22 3.41
N TYR A 49 -1.51 -10.12 4.72
CA TYR A 49 -2.66 -10.71 5.42
C TYR A 49 -2.88 -12.23 5.16
N GLY A 50 -1.79 -12.98 4.98
CA GLY A 50 -1.84 -14.42 4.70
C GLY A 50 -2.21 -14.79 3.26
N VAL A 51 -2.29 -13.81 2.35
CA VAL A 51 -2.48 -14.03 0.92
C VAL A 51 -1.15 -13.79 0.21
N SER A 52 -0.74 -14.75 -0.61
CA SER A 52 0.39 -14.61 -1.54
C SER A 52 -0.14 -14.44 -2.96
N ILE A 53 0.44 -13.51 -3.69
CA ILE A 53 0.13 -13.21 -5.09
C ILE A 53 1.24 -13.80 -5.95
N ASP A 54 0.85 -14.47 -7.02
CA ASP A 54 1.81 -14.97 -8.00
C ASP A 54 2.43 -13.81 -8.79
N ALA A 55 3.74 -13.88 -8.96
CA ALA A 55 4.58 -12.81 -9.49
C ALA A 55 5.44 -13.37 -10.64
N PRO A 56 4.82 -13.71 -11.79
CA PRO A 56 5.45 -14.49 -12.85
C PRO A 56 6.64 -13.79 -13.53
N PHE A 57 6.75 -12.46 -13.43
CA PHE A 57 7.84 -11.68 -14.02
C PHE A 57 9.07 -11.54 -13.11
N GLY A 58 9.23 -12.42 -12.12
CA GLY A 58 10.40 -12.40 -11.24
C GLY A 58 10.50 -11.18 -10.32
N VAL A 59 9.38 -10.51 -10.03
CA VAL A 59 9.34 -9.28 -9.20
C VAL A 59 9.39 -9.55 -7.69
N THR A 60 9.47 -10.81 -7.25
CA THR A 60 9.57 -11.18 -5.82
C THR A 60 10.70 -10.47 -5.06
N PRO A 61 11.91 -10.26 -5.62
CA PRO A 61 12.93 -9.47 -4.94
C PRO A 61 12.51 -8.03 -4.62
N CYS A 62 11.67 -7.40 -5.46
CA CYS A 62 11.13 -6.07 -5.19
C CYS A 62 10.14 -6.08 -4.02
N CYS A 63 9.27 -7.10 -3.96
CA CYS A 63 8.39 -7.31 -2.80
C CYS A 63 9.21 -7.49 -1.51
N ASN A 64 10.28 -8.28 -1.56
CA ASN A 64 11.14 -8.48 -0.40
C ASN A 64 11.82 -7.19 0.05
N GLN A 65 12.28 -6.36 -0.89
CA GLN A 65 12.87 -5.06 -0.57
C GLN A 65 11.84 -4.11 0.05
N HIS A 66 10.60 -4.15 -0.43
CA HIS A 66 9.48 -3.35 0.08
C HIS A 66 9.13 -3.71 1.53
N ASP A 67 8.99 -5.00 1.84
CA ASP A 67 8.74 -5.48 3.20
C ASP A 67 9.82 -4.99 4.19
N ILE A 68 11.09 -5.11 3.79
CA ILE A 68 12.23 -4.66 4.60
C ILE A 68 12.24 -3.13 4.73
N CYS A 69 11.83 -2.40 3.68
CA CYS A 69 11.68 -0.96 3.75
C CYS A 69 10.60 -0.55 4.75
N TYR A 70 9.48 -1.27 4.81
CA TYR A 70 8.41 -1.02 5.78
C TYR A 70 8.86 -1.22 7.24
N HIS A 71 9.90 -2.00 7.49
CA HIS A 71 10.55 -2.11 8.81
C HIS A 71 11.56 -0.99 9.12
N SER A 72 11.92 -0.16 8.13
CA SER A 72 12.95 0.87 8.30
C SER A 72 12.39 2.09 9.04
N CYS A 73 12.85 2.31 10.27
CA CYS A 73 12.44 3.46 11.08
C CYS A 73 12.85 4.79 10.42
N ASN A 74 12.01 5.82 10.54
CA ASN A 74 12.17 7.13 9.90
C ASN A 74 12.18 7.13 8.36
N THR A 75 11.79 6.02 7.72
CA THR A 75 11.56 5.98 6.27
C THR A 75 10.07 6.13 6.02
N SER A 76 9.67 7.04 5.12
CA SER A 76 8.25 7.24 4.87
C SER A 76 7.66 6.10 4.05
N LYS A 77 6.37 5.82 4.23
CA LYS A 77 5.65 4.85 3.39
C LYS A 77 5.82 5.16 1.89
N SER A 78 5.65 6.43 1.50
CA SER A 78 5.82 6.86 0.11
C SER A 78 7.22 6.58 -0.42
N ASP A 79 8.28 6.83 0.37
CA ASP A 79 9.64 6.52 -0.08
C ASP A 79 9.83 5.02 -0.34
N CYS A 80 9.18 4.16 0.46
CA CYS A 80 9.21 2.72 0.25
C CYS A 80 8.41 2.31 -0.99
N ASP A 81 7.22 2.87 -1.19
CA ASP A 81 6.37 2.55 -2.33
C ASP A 81 6.97 3.04 -3.65
N ASP A 82 7.61 4.22 -3.67
CA ASP A 82 8.30 4.76 -4.85
C ASP A 82 9.51 3.90 -5.24
N ARG A 83 10.28 3.41 -4.26
CA ARG A 83 11.41 2.48 -4.51
C ARG A 83 10.91 1.14 -5.05
N PHE A 84 9.78 0.68 -4.55
CA PHE A 84 9.15 -0.56 -4.99
C PHE A 84 8.66 -0.46 -6.44
N ASP A 85 7.97 0.63 -6.78
CA ASP A 85 7.56 0.93 -8.15
C ASP A 85 8.76 0.96 -9.09
N GLN A 86 9.81 1.69 -8.72
CA GLN A 86 11.03 1.74 -9.54
C GLN A 86 11.67 0.35 -9.71
N CYS A 87 11.78 -0.44 -8.64
CA CYS A 87 12.33 -1.80 -8.71
C CYS A 87 11.55 -2.68 -9.70
N MET A 88 10.22 -2.66 -9.65
CA MET A 88 9.38 -3.45 -10.56
C MET A 88 9.54 -2.99 -12.01
N LYS A 89 9.59 -1.67 -12.21
CA LYS A 89 9.81 -1.05 -13.50
C LYS A 89 11.14 -1.49 -14.12
N ASP A 90 12.20 -1.58 -13.32
CA ASP A 90 13.52 -2.03 -13.75
C ASP A 90 13.52 -3.52 -14.14
N VAL A 91 12.81 -4.38 -13.39
CA VAL A 91 12.61 -5.79 -13.77
C VAL A 91 11.89 -5.91 -15.11
N CYS A 92 10.84 -5.12 -15.32
CA CYS A 92 10.10 -5.13 -16.58
C CYS A 92 10.90 -4.58 -17.77
N ASP A 93 12.00 -3.85 -17.54
CA ASP A 93 12.82 -3.34 -18.64
C ASP A 93 13.67 -4.42 -19.31
N SER A 94 13.90 -5.56 -18.65
CA SER A 94 14.60 -6.71 -19.22
C SER A 94 13.73 -7.67 -20.05
N GLU A 95 12.42 -7.45 -20.11
CA GLU A 95 11.47 -8.30 -20.84
C GLU A 95 11.34 -7.91 -22.32
N ASP A 96 10.96 -8.86 -23.18
CA ASP A 96 10.64 -8.63 -24.60
C ASP A 96 9.36 -7.78 -24.76
N ASP A 97 9.15 -7.11 -25.91
CA ASP A 97 8.12 -6.06 -26.08
C ASP A 97 6.69 -6.43 -25.59
N ILE A 98 6.23 -7.66 -25.82
CA ILE A 98 4.90 -8.11 -25.37
C ILE A 98 4.90 -8.44 -23.87
N GLU A 99 5.92 -9.14 -23.39
CA GLU A 99 6.06 -9.52 -21.97
C GLU A 99 6.29 -8.28 -21.11
N LYS A 100 7.01 -7.29 -21.62
CA LYS A 100 7.20 -5.97 -21.02
C LYS A 100 5.87 -5.27 -20.76
N ILE A 101 4.93 -5.28 -21.71
CA ILE A 101 3.60 -4.67 -21.50
C ILE A 101 2.88 -5.38 -20.35
N ALA A 102 2.88 -6.70 -20.33
CA ALA A 102 2.23 -7.48 -19.27
C ALA A 102 2.90 -7.28 -17.90
N CYS A 103 4.23 -7.24 -17.87
CA CYS A 103 5.00 -6.96 -16.66
C CYS A 103 4.70 -5.56 -16.12
N ARG A 104 4.70 -4.53 -16.98
CA ARG A 104 4.37 -3.15 -16.57
C ARG A 104 2.95 -3.03 -16.05
N ALA A 105 2.00 -3.75 -16.64
CA ALA A 105 0.64 -3.82 -16.12
C ALA A 105 0.57 -4.48 -14.72
N GLN A 106 1.32 -5.56 -14.49
CA GLN A 106 1.45 -6.16 -13.15
C GLN A 106 2.10 -5.19 -12.16
N ALA A 107 3.20 -4.53 -12.55
CA ALA A 107 3.91 -3.56 -11.71
C ALA A 107 2.99 -2.43 -11.25
N GLU A 108 2.22 -1.85 -12.19
CA GLU A 108 1.25 -0.80 -11.87
C GLU A 108 0.17 -1.29 -10.90
N LEU A 109 -0.36 -2.51 -11.10
CA LEU A 109 -1.36 -3.08 -10.19
C LEU A 109 -0.81 -3.27 -8.77
N PHE A 110 0.43 -3.74 -8.64
CA PHE A 110 1.07 -3.91 -7.33
C PHE A 110 1.34 -2.56 -6.68
N TYR A 111 1.82 -1.57 -7.44
CA TYR A 111 2.05 -0.22 -6.93
C TYR A 111 0.76 0.43 -6.43
N GLN A 112 -0.33 0.38 -7.21
CA GLN A 112 -1.63 0.89 -6.77
C GLN A 112 -2.15 0.15 -5.53
N ALA A 113 -1.97 -1.18 -5.47
CA ALA A 113 -2.35 -1.96 -4.30
C ALA A 113 -1.61 -1.52 -3.03
N VAL A 114 -0.29 -1.29 -3.09
CA VAL A 114 0.45 -0.81 -1.90
C VAL A 114 0.09 0.64 -1.55
N MET A 115 -0.18 1.49 -2.54
CA MET A 115 -0.62 2.87 -2.31
C MET A 115 -1.96 2.91 -1.56
N ASP A 116 -2.95 2.14 -2.02
CA ASP A 116 -4.31 2.17 -1.49
C ASP A 116 -4.48 1.34 -0.21
N LEU A 117 -3.80 0.19 -0.10
CA LEU A 117 -4.05 -0.81 0.95
C LEU A 117 -2.85 -1.01 1.90
N GLY A 118 -1.68 -0.45 1.57
CA GLY A 118 -0.44 -0.72 2.29
C GLY A 118 -0.30 -0.01 3.65
N CYS A 119 -1.16 0.96 3.98
CA CYS A 119 -0.94 1.81 5.16
C CYS A 119 -0.89 1.02 6.47
N ARG A 120 -1.82 0.09 6.67
CA ARG A 120 -1.85 -0.72 7.88
C ARG A 120 -0.66 -1.69 7.95
N ALA A 121 -0.24 -2.26 6.82
CA ALA A 121 0.97 -3.08 6.77
C ALA A 121 2.21 -2.27 7.15
N TYR A 122 2.35 -1.05 6.63
CA TYR A 122 3.43 -0.14 6.99
C TYR A 122 3.44 0.17 8.50
N LEU A 123 2.31 0.61 9.06
CA LEU A 123 2.22 0.96 10.49
C LEU A 123 2.51 -0.24 11.40
N ASN A 124 2.02 -1.43 11.06
CA ASN A 124 2.30 -2.64 11.84
C ASN A 124 3.79 -2.99 11.84
N ASN A 125 4.48 -2.84 10.70
CA ASN A 125 5.92 -3.11 10.62
C ASN A 125 6.75 -2.10 11.42
N GLN A 126 6.29 -0.84 11.48
CA GLN A 126 6.90 0.20 12.31
C GLN A 126 6.68 -0.07 13.81
N GLU A 127 5.46 -0.44 14.22
CA GLU A 127 5.18 -0.83 15.61
C GLU A 127 5.95 -2.07 16.06
N ALA A 128 6.19 -3.02 15.15
CA ALA A 128 6.93 -4.23 15.45
C ALA A 128 8.44 -4.00 15.60
N GLY A 129 9.01 -3.08 14.80
CA GLY A 129 10.46 -2.92 14.68
C GLY A 129 11.03 -1.64 15.26
N CYS A 130 10.20 -0.63 15.57
CA CYS A 130 10.67 0.68 15.98
C CYS A 130 10.23 1.07 17.41
N GLN A 131 11.13 1.74 18.13
CA GLN A 131 10.87 2.32 19.44
C GLN A 131 11.39 3.76 19.52
N CYS A 132 10.70 4.57 20.32
CA CYS A 132 11.14 5.90 20.69
C CYS A 132 12.42 5.86 21.54
N SER A 133 13.11 7.00 21.60
CA SER A 133 14.36 7.15 22.35
C SER A 133 14.21 6.91 23.85
N ASP A 134 13.00 7.06 24.40
CA ASP A 134 12.66 6.76 25.79
C ASP A 134 12.27 5.28 26.02
N GLY A 135 12.33 4.45 24.98
CA GLY A 135 11.98 3.03 25.01
C GLY A 135 10.48 2.75 24.83
N SER A 136 9.64 3.77 24.63
CA SER A 136 8.22 3.57 24.31
C SER A 136 8.03 3.09 22.86
N ILE A 137 6.91 2.42 22.58
CA ILE A 137 6.53 2.02 21.22
C ILE A 137 6.09 3.25 20.43
N VAL A 138 6.41 3.29 19.13
CA VAL A 138 5.96 4.36 18.24
C VAL A 138 4.43 4.46 18.19
N THR A 139 3.90 5.68 18.12
CA THR A 139 2.45 5.90 18.02
C THR A 139 2.01 5.93 16.57
N SER A 140 1.11 5.01 16.18
CA SER A 140 0.54 4.94 14.83
C SER A 140 -0.95 5.30 14.83
N PRO A 141 -1.38 6.40 14.18
CA PRO A 141 -2.78 6.86 14.19
C PRO A 141 -3.79 5.93 13.50
N GLY A 142 -3.34 4.83 12.87
CA GLY A 142 -4.15 3.95 12.02
C GLY A 142 -4.08 2.45 12.35
N SER A 143 -3.35 2.02 13.39
CA SER A 143 -3.30 0.60 13.79
C SER A 143 -4.59 0.11 14.45
N SER A 144 -5.46 1.02 14.90
CA SER A 144 -6.78 0.72 15.43
C SER A 144 -7.86 0.66 14.33
N SER A 145 -8.01 -0.52 13.72
CA SER A 145 -9.23 -1.18 13.17
C SER A 145 -10.46 -0.40 12.62
N SER A 146 -10.39 0.92 12.42
CA SER A 146 -11.53 1.80 12.17
C SER A 146 -11.52 2.38 10.75
N ALA A 147 -10.37 2.34 10.06
CA ALA A 147 -10.25 2.67 8.65
C ALA A 147 -10.73 1.52 7.74
N ASP A 148 -10.43 0.26 8.09
CA ASP A 148 -10.82 -0.93 7.31
C ASP A 148 -12.35 -1.10 7.20
N THR A 149 -13.08 -0.87 8.29
CA THR A 149 -14.54 -1.02 8.32
C THR A 149 -15.25 -0.03 7.40
N ARG A 150 -14.66 1.15 7.16
CA ARG A 150 -15.22 2.16 6.26
C ARG A 150 -15.00 1.79 4.79
N ALA A 151 -13.81 1.32 4.43
CA ALA A 151 -13.54 0.86 3.06
C ALA A 151 -14.43 -0.32 2.65
N VAL A 152 -14.61 -1.32 3.53
CA VAL A 152 -15.48 -2.48 3.29
C VAL A 152 -16.96 -2.08 3.22
N SER A 153 -17.43 -1.19 4.09
CA SER A 153 -18.82 -0.69 4.04
C SER A 153 -19.10 0.08 2.77
N THR A 154 -18.13 0.88 2.29
CA THR A 154 -18.26 1.67 1.08
C THR A 154 -18.23 0.80 -0.18
N LEU A 155 -17.38 -0.23 -0.23
CA LEU A 155 -17.39 -1.26 -1.30
C LEU A 155 -18.73 -2.01 -1.37
N LEU A 156 -19.29 -2.39 -0.21
CA LEU A 156 -20.59 -3.04 -0.15
C LEU A 156 -21.72 -2.11 -0.65
N GLN A 157 -21.67 -0.83 -0.29
CA GLN A 157 -22.61 0.18 -0.78
C GLN A 157 -22.48 0.43 -2.29
N PHE A 158 -21.27 0.44 -2.83
CA PHE A 158 -21.04 0.52 -4.27
C PHE A 158 -21.58 -0.71 -5.00
N ALA A 159 -21.32 -1.92 -4.50
CA ALA A 159 -21.85 -3.15 -5.08
C ALA A 159 -23.40 -3.16 -5.10
N THR A 160 -24.04 -2.69 -4.03
CA THR A 160 -25.50 -2.59 -3.98
C THR A 160 -26.06 -1.50 -4.91
N THR A 161 -25.34 -0.39 -5.10
CA THR A 161 -25.76 0.70 -5.98
C THR A 161 -25.67 0.29 -7.45
N VAL A 162 -24.60 -0.42 -7.84
CA VAL A 162 -24.43 -0.97 -9.20
C VAL A 162 -25.49 -2.04 -9.48
N ALA A 163 -25.78 -2.92 -8.52
CA ALA A 163 -26.86 -3.91 -8.68
C ALA A 163 -28.24 -3.28 -8.89
N GLY A 164 -28.53 -2.14 -8.23
CA GLY A 164 -29.78 -1.40 -8.41
C GLY A 164 -29.90 -0.60 -9.71
N LEU A 165 -28.83 -0.45 -10.49
CA LEU A 165 -28.83 0.16 -11.83
C LEU A 165 -29.03 -0.88 -12.95
N ILE A 166 -28.99 -2.18 -12.61
CA ILE A 166 -29.14 -3.31 -13.56
C ILE A 166 -30.53 -3.98 -13.42
N MET A 167 -31.35 -3.54 -12.45
CA MET A 167 -32.79 -3.82 -12.35
C MET A 167 -33.60 -2.56 -12.64
#